data_AF-A0A522PLC9-F1
#
_entry.id   AF-A0A522PLC9-F1
#
_cell.length_a   1.000
_cell.length_b   1.000
_cell.length_c   1.000
_cell.angle_alpha   90.00
_cell.angle_beta   90.00
_cell.angle_gamma   90.00
#
_symmetry.space_group_name_H-M   'P 1'
#
loop_
_entity.id
_entity.type
_entity.pdbx_description
1 polymer ?
#
loop_
_entity_poly.entity_id
_entity_poly.type
_entity_poly.pdbx_seq_one_letter_code
_entity_poly.pdbx_strand_id
1 'polypeptide(L)'
;MEAQAKRPFRLLLAGDGALVAELRAILLSGHGDRIPLDANACLESIDLAAPGRVLDTAAARCVIFVSLPGEATPCVLSRLEALELPVFAVAVDPNAPARTADEAPSPAGTAHYTVPALGTEHLSTTVFPQLLTVLKGVEVAVGRRLPVLREVIATHLTAEASMSSLRIAVASALVDHVPVLGVVLGTVASAGDTLAITGIQAFLLLQIAALYGHDPDLTRLGELVPVVGGGFGWRALARELSGFIPVAGILIKGGIAYAGTLVVGQGAAYYYQQGRPMSARQMRHLYEEARARAVEMGRDLVGRLNPKKRGGSGGGRA
;
A
#
# COMPACT_ATOMS: atom_id res chain seq x y z
N MET A 1 -10.93 8.28 -12.86
CA MET A 1 -9.55 7.80 -12.61
C MET A 1 -8.51 8.80 -13.05
N GLU A 2 -8.62 9.36 -14.26
CA GLU A 2 -7.72 10.41 -14.76
C GLU A 2 -7.53 11.59 -13.78
N ALA A 3 -8.61 12.03 -13.12
CA ALA A 3 -8.54 13.06 -12.09
C ALA A 3 -7.65 12.68 -10.89
N GLN A 4 -7.62 11.41 -10.47
CA GLN A 4 -6.76 10.96 -9.35
C GLN A 4 -5.29 10.91 -9.77
N ALA A 5 -4.98 10.41 -10.98
CA ALA A 5 -3.62 10.33 -11.50
C ALA A 5 -2.97 11.71 -11.71
N LYS A 6 -3.78 12.76 -11.89
CA LYS A 6 -3.31 14.14 -12.09
C LYS A 6 -3.37 15.00 -10.82
N ARG A 7 -3.83 14.49 -9.67
CA ARG A 7 -3.96 15.29 -8.45
C ARG A 7 -2.65 15.99 -8.08
N PRO A 8 -2.69 17.29 -7.71
CA PRO A 8 -1.50 18.00 -7.28
C PRO A 8 -1.03 17.47 -5.91
N PHE A 9 0.28 17.36 -5.76
CA PHE A 9 0.95 17.11 -4.48
C PHE A 9 2.37 17.67 -4.54
N ARG A 10 2.95 17.96 -3.37
CA ARG A 10 4.36 18.31 -3.21
C ARG A 10 4.97 17.57 -2.01
N LEU A 11 6.21 17.12 -2.17
CA LEU A 11 7.08 16.68 -1.08
C LEU A 11 8.17 17.74 -0.91
N LEU A 12 8.26 18.29 0.29
CA LEU A 12 9.28 19.29 0.60
C LEU A 12 10.56 18.57 1.03
N LEU A 13 11.71 18.98 0.50
CA LEU A 13 13.02 18.40 0.81
C LEU A 13 13.86 19.44 1.55
N ALA A 14 14.41 19.09 2.71
CA ALA A 14 15.17 20.02 3.55
C ALA A 14 16.41 19.34 4.13
N GLY A 15 17.39 20.14 4.58
CA GLY A 15 18.57 19.67 5.29
C GLY A 15 19.87 19.91 4.53
N ASP A 16 20.83 18.99 4.63
CA ASP A 16 22.12 19.13 3.98
C ASP A 16 21.97 19.20 2.44
N GLY A 17 22.64 20.16 1.81
CA GLY A 17 22.45 20.45 0.38
C GLY A 17 22.87 19.30 -0.53
N ALA A 18 23.93 18.56 -0.18
CA ALA A 18 24.39 17.42 -0.96
C ALA A 18 23.43 16.24 -0.80
N LEU A 19 23.02 15.94 0.44
CA LEU A 19 22.05 14.87 0.72
C LEU A 19 20.67 15.17 0.11
N VAL A 20 20.21 16.43 0.12
CA VAL A 20 18.95 16.83 -0.52
C VAL A 20 19.03 16.61 -2.04
N ALA A 21 20.15 16.96 -2.67
CA ALA A 21 20.35 16.73 -4.11
C ALA A 21 20.36 15.23 -4.44
N GLU A 22 21.04 14.42 -3.63
CA GLU A 22 21.10 12.97 -3.76
C GLU A 22 19.72 12.32 -3.58
N LEU A 23 18.99 12.66 -2.50
CA LEU A 23 17.63 12.19 -2.27
C LEU A 23 16.71 12.56 -3.44
N ARG A 24 16.79 13.78 -3.95
CA ARG A 24 15.99 14.22 -5.10
C ARG A 24 16.28 13.38 -6.33
N ALA A 25 17.54 13.08 -6.61
CA ALA A 25 17.94 12.22 -7.73
C ALA A 25 17.37 10.80 -7.56
N ILE A 26 17.39 10.24 -6.35
CA ILE A 26 16.79 8.94 -6.03
C ILE A 26 15.27 8.96 -6.25
N LEU A 27 14.58 9.98 -5.74
CA LEU A 27 13.12 10.11 -5.88
C LEU A 27 12.68 10.24 -7.35
N LEU A 28 13.48 10.88 -8.19
CA LEU A 28 13.23 11.04 -9.62
C LEU A 28 13.80 9.89 -10.47
N SER A 29 14.48 8.92 -9.86
CA SER A 29 15.03 7.77 -10.58
C SER A 29 13.91 6.92 -11.20
N GLY A 30 14.24 6.24 -12.31
CA GLY A 30 13.31 5.34 -13.01
C GLY A 30 12.49 5.97 -14.14
N HIS A 31 12.70 7.26 -14.46
CA HIS A 31 12.09 7.91 -15.64
C HIS A 31 12.82 7.66 -16.98
N GLY A 32 13.92 6.89 -16.96
CA GLY A 32 14.79 6.70 -18.13
C GLY A 32 15.63 7.94 -18.43
N ASP A 33 15.77 8.30 -19.70
CA ASP A 33 16.71 9.35 -20.15
C ASP A 33 16.23 10.79 -19.88
N ARG A 34 14.93 10.99 -19.62
CA ARG A 34 14.34 12.34 -19.45
C ARG A 34 13.36 12.37 -18.28
N ILE A 35 13.62 13.25 -17.32
CA ILE A 35 12.72 13.49 -16.19
C ILE A 35 11.58 14.42 -16.64
N PRO A 36 10.30 14.02 -16.51
CA PRO A 36 9.17 14.89 -16.81
C PRO A 36 9.15 16.14 -15.93
N LEU A 37 8.74 17.29 -16.49
CA LEU A 37 8.68 18.54 -15.72
C LEU A 37 7.71 18.45 -14.52
N ASP A 38 6.57 17.79 -14.70
CA ASP A 38 5.56 17.63 -13.65
C ASP A 38 6.04 16.69 -12.53
N ALA A 39 6.90 15.73 -12.84
CA ALA A 39 7.61 14.92 -11.85
C ALA A 39 8.61 15.76 -11.04
N ASN A 40 9.42 16.60 -11.70
CA ASN A 40 10.34 17.47 -10.98
C ASN A 40 9.61 18.51 -10.11
N ALA A 41 8.48 19.03 -10.59
CA ALA A 41 7.69 20.05 -9.89
C ALA A 41 7.02 19.54 -8.60
N CYS A 42 6.90 18.22 -8.40
CA CYS A 42 6.35 17.67 -7.16
C CYS A 42 7.37 17.60 -6.01
N LEU A 43 8.65 17.87 -6.28
CA LEU A 43 9.71 17.93 -5.27
C LEU A 43 10.20 19.37 -5.13
N GLU A 44 10.02 19.97 -3.96
CA GLU A 44 10.46 21.35 -3.68
C GLU A 44 11.53 21.34 -2.59
N SER A 45 12.75 21.76 -2.94
CA SER A 45 13.82 21.93 -1.96
C SER A 45 13.63 23.24 -1.21
N ILE A 46 13.64 23.19 0.12
CA ILE A 46 13.47 24.33 1.00
C ILE A 46 14.77 24.61 1.75
N ASP A 47 15.13 25.89 1.84
CA ASP A 47 16.25 26.35 2.65
C ASP A 47 15.68 26.99 3.92
N LEU A 48 15.89 26.33 5.06
CA LEU A 48 15.41 26.77 6.38
C LEU A 48 16.22 27.95 6.94
N ALA A 49 17.36 28.28 6.32
CA ALA A 49 18.19 29.43 6.68
C ALA A 49 17.81 30.70 5.90
N ALA A 50 17.12 30.57 4.76
CA ALA A 50 16.68 31.70 3.95
C ALA A 50 15.47 32.41 4.59
N PRO A 51 15.60 33.65 5.11
CA PRO A 51 14.49 34.36 5.73
C PRO A 51 13.48 34.85 4.69
N GLY A 52 12.18 34.78 5.00
CA GLY A 52 11.13 35.55 4.30
C GLY A 52 10.48 34.90 3.07
N ARG A 53 10.80 33.66 2.72
CA ARG A 53 10.05 32.93 1.68
C ARG A 53 8.75 32.37 2.27
N VAL A 54 7.61 32.92 1.85
CA VAL A 54 6.31 32.30 2.13
C VAL A 54 6.23 31.00 1.35
N LEU A 55 6.25 29.88 2.07
CA LEU A 55 6.06 28.55 1.51
C LEU A 55 4.57 28.33 1.30
N ASP A 56 4.16 28.13 0.06
CA ASP A 56 2.81 27.63 -0.22
C ASP A 56 2.77 26.14 0.15
N THR A 57 2.09 25.81 1.24
CA THR A 57 1.94 24.43 1.74
C THR A 57 0.65 23.76 1.30
N ALA A 58 -0.21 24.41 0.50
CA ALA A 58 -1.56 23.91 0.20
C ALA A 58 -1.59 22.52 -0.46
N ALA A 59 -0.57 22.20 -1.28
CA ALA A 59 -0.40 20.88 -1.90
C ALA A 59 0.70 20.02 -1.22
N ALA A 60 1.39 20.55 -0.21
CA ALA A 60 2.46 19.84 0.47
C ALA A 60 1.91 18.70 1.33
N ARG A 61 2.56 17.53 1.28
CA ARG A 61 2.14 16.34 2.04
C ARG A 61 3.01 16.06 3.24
N CYS A 62 4.29 16.38 3.14
CA CYS A 62 5.26 16.21 4.21
C CYS A 62 6.55 16.96 3.88
N VAL A 63 7.42 17.02 4.88
CA VAL A 63 8.83 17.38 4.72
C VAL A 63 9.69 16.14 4.91
N ILE A 64 10.62 15.88 3.99
CA ILE A 64 11.69 14.91 4.18
C ILE A 64 12.96 15.70 4.48
N PHE A 65 13.40 15.64 5.73
CA PHE A 65 14.59 16.31 6.21
C PHE A 65 15.75 15.31 6.22
N VAL A 66 16.79 15.53 5.43
CA VAL A 66 17.98 14.68 5.36
C VAL A 66 19.18 15.39 5.94
N SER A 67 19.90 14.74 6.86
CA SER A 67 21.05 15.37 7.50
C SER A 67 22.13 14.37 7.87
N LEU A 68 23.34 14.88 8.10
CA LEU A 68 24.38 14.11 8.77
C LEU A 68 24.04 13.98 10.28
N PRO A 69 24.70 13.05 10.99
CA PRO A 69 24.48 12.87 12.42
C PRO A 69 24.78 14.16 13.19
N GLY A 70 23.85 14.58 14.05
CA GLY A 70 23.99 15.77 14.90
C GLY A 70 23.53 17.10 14.27
N GLU A 71 23.25 17.14 12.96
CA GLU A 71 22.77 18.36 12.29
C GLU A 71 21.28 18.63 12.50
N ALA A 72 20.51 17.60 12.87
CA ALA A 72 19.09 17.69 13.25
C ALA A 72 18.92 18.35 14.64
N THR A 73 19.41 19.58 14.80
CA THR A 73 19.33 20.30 16.08
C THR A 73 17.88 20.62 16.45
N PRO A 74 17.54 20.75 17.75
CA PRO A 74 16.19 21.10 18.17
C PRO A 74 15.65 22.38 17.52
N CYS A 75 16.51 23.38 17.28
CA CYS A 75 16.10 24.63 16.62
C CYS A 75 15.64 24.39 15.17
N VAL A 76 16.34 23.53 14.42
CA VAL A 76 15.97 23.18 13.04
C VAL A 76 14.66 22.40 13.04
N LEU A 77 14.51 21.42 13.94
CA LEU A 77 13.28 20.63 14.05
C LEU A 77 12.08 21.49 14.42
N SER A 78 12.22 22.42 15.38
CA SER A 78 11.11 23.33 15.73
C SER A 78 10.69 24.23 14.56
N ARG A 79 11.62 24.63 13.68
CA ARG A 79 11.26 25.38 12.45
C ARG A 79 10.51 24.53 11.44
N LEU A 80 10.86 23.25 11.33
CA LEU A 80 10.16 22.29 10.47
C LEU A 80 8.74 22.01 10.99
N GLU A 81 8.60 21.82 12.30
CA GLU A 81 7.30 21.60 12.94
C GLU A 81 6.37 22.81 12.81
N ALA A 82 6.93 24.03 12.77
CA ALA A 82 6.18 25.26 12.51
C ALA A 82 5.56 25.33 11.10
N LEU A 83 5.93 24.43 10.17
CA LEU A 83 5.28 24.30 8.86
C LEU A 83 3.93 23.57 8.95
N GLU A 84 3.60 22.97 10.11
CA GLU A 84 2.40 22.16 10.33
C GLU A 84 2.25 21.02 9.31
N LEU A 85 3.39 20.40 8.96
CA LEU A 85 3.47 19.26 8.08
C LEU A 85 4.17 18.08 8.78
N PRO A 86 3.83 16.83 8.43
CA PRO A 86 4.56 15.67 8.92
C PRO A 86 6.03 15.72 8.48
N VAL A 87 6.96 15.52 9.42
CA VAL A 87 8.41 15.58 9.16
C VAL A 87 9.01 14.18 9.25
N PHE A 88 9.64 13.75 8.15
CA PHE A 88 10.44 12.54 8.07
C PHE A 88 11.92 12.94 8.20
N ALA A 89 12.45 12.90 9.43
CA ALA A 89 13.84 13.26 9.71
C ALA A 89 14.76 12.05 9.53
N VAL A 90 15.49 12.03 8.42
CA VAL A 90 16.37 10.93 7.99
C VAL A 90 17.82 11.30 8.24
N ALA A 91 18.42 10.68 9.26
CA ALA A 91 19.85 10.79 9.52
C ALA A 91 20.63 9.78 8.66
N VAL A 92 21.63 10.26 7.92
CA VAL A 92 22.51 9.43 7.10
C VAL A 92 23.80 9.17 7.87
N ASP A 93 23.94 7.98 8.44
CA ASP A 93 25.08 7.59 9.27
C ASP A 93 25.69 6.27 8.77
N PRO A 94 26.83 6.30 8.07
CA PRO A 94 27.50 5.10 7.57
C PRO A 94 27.86 4.06 8.64
N ASN A 95 27.94 4.47 9.91
CA ASN A 95 28.31 3.60 11.02
C ASN A 95 27.10 3.04 11.79
N ALA A 96 25.89 3.51 11.49
CA ALA A 96 24.68 3.05 12.15
C ALA A 96 23.86 2.12 11.24
N PRO A 97 23.19 1.10 11.79
CA PRO A 97 22.26 0.29 11.02
C PRO A 97 21.03 1.09 10.60
N ALA A 98 20.39 0.67 9.51
CA ALA A 98 19.12 1.23 9.10
C ALA A 98 18.05 1.05 10.21
N ARG A 99 17.36 2.13 10.57
CA ARG A 99 16.34 2.16 11.61
C ARG A 99 15.11 2.92 11.13
N THR A 100 13.97 2.25 11.19
CA THR A 100 12.66 2.85 10.97
C THR A 100 12.18 3.51 12.25
N ALA A 101 11.44 4.62 12.13
CA ALA A 101 10.71 5.19 13.26
C ALA A 101 9.67 4.19 13.80
N ASP A 102 9.39 4.23 15.09
CA ASP A 102 8.39 3.33 15.70
C ASP A 102 6.99 3.61 15.13
N GLU A 103 6.70 4.88 14.86
CA GLU A 103 5.44 5.33 14.26
C GLU A 103 5.70 6.37 13.16
N ALA A 104 4.75 6.48 12.22
CA ALA A 104 4.77 7.52 11.21
C ALA A 104 4.53 8.90 11.86
N PRO A 105 5.05 9.99 11.27
CA PRO A 105 4.89 11.33 11.85
C PRO A 105 3.42 11.75 11.85
N SER A 106 2.99 12.41 12.93
CA SER A 106 1.69 13.07 12.99
C SER A 106 1.65 14.31 12.08
N PRO A 107 0.48 14.93 11.82
CA PRO A 107 0.35 16.10 10.94
C PRO A 107 1.30 17.26 11.23
N ALA A 108 1.75 17.44 12.46
CA ALA A 108 2.73 18.46 12.87
C ALA A 108 3.88 17.86 13.70
N GLY A 109 4.13 16.56 13.53
CA GLY A 109 5.12 15.81 14.31
C GLY A 109 6.32 15.39 13.47
N THR A 110 7.38 15.02 14.18
CA THR A 110 8.63 14.52 13.59
C THR A 110 8.81 13.04 13.91
N ALA A 111 9.11 12.25 12.87
CA ALA A 111 9.53 10.86 12.99
C ALA A 111 10.99 10.74 12.56
N HIS A 112 11.78 10.00 13.34
CA HIS A 112 13.22 9.88 13.16
C HIS A 112 13.61 8.54 12.54
N TYR A 113 14.37 8.60 11.46
CA TYR A 113 14.87 7.47 10.71
C TYR A 113 16.39 7.55 10.64
N THR A 114 17.03 6.40 10.55
CA THR A 114 18.47 6.32 10.31
C THR A 114 18.72 5.39 9.13
N VAL A 115 19.60 5.80 8.22
CA VAL A 115 20.04 4.96 7.10
C VAL A 115 21.56 5.02 6.96
N PRO A 116 22.24 3.91 6.60
CA PRO A 116 23.68 3.93 6.36
C PRO A 116 24.08 4.83 5.19
N ALA A 117 23.25 4.85 4.15
CA ALA A 117 23.41 5.65 2.95
C ALA A 117 22.05 5.94 2.33
N LEU A 118 21.94 7.03 1.58
CA LEU A 118 20.77 7.30 0.76
C LEU A 118 20.75 6.34 -0.42
N GLY A 119 19.79 5.43 -0.43
CA GLY A 119 19.62 4.46 -1.49
C GLY A 119 18.24 3.84 -1.45
N THR A 120 17.74 3.42 -2.61
CA THR A 120 16.42 2.80 -2.72
C THR A 120 16.28 1.57 -1.81
N GLU A 121 17.35 0.80 -1.62
CA GLU A 121 17.38 -0.37 -0.73
C GLU A 121 17.03 -0.02 0.73
N HIS A 122 17.62 1.05 1.27
CA HIS A 122 17.37 1.48 2.64
C HIS A 122 16.04 2.23 2.75
N LEU A 123 15.76 3.13 1.81
CA LEU A 123 14.55 3.97 1.86
C LEU A 123 13.27 3.14 1.66
N SER A 124 13.28 2.11 0.82
CA SER A 124 12.12 1.25 0.57
C SER A 124 11.71 0.41 1.78
N THR A 125 12.65 0.08 2.66
CA THR A 125 12.41 -0.72 3.86
C THR A 125 12.20 0.12 5.13
N THR A 126 12.59 1.40 5.10
CA THR A 126 12.51 2.31 6.26
C THR A 126 11.47 3.42 6.07
N VAL A 127 11.77 4.40 5.21
CA VAL A 127 11.01 5.64 5.08
C VAL A 127 9.75 5.45 4.24
N PHE A 128 9.85 4.81 3.08
CA PHE A 128 8.75 4.72 2.11
C PHE A 128 7.49 4.03 2.64
N PRO A 129 7.57 2.94 3.45
CA PRO A 129 6.37 2.31 4.00
C PRO A 129 5.55 3.27 4.87
N GLN A 130 6.21 4.11 5.68
CA GLN A 130 5.53 5.10 6.51
C GLN A 130 5.16 6.36 5.73
N LEU A 131 5.90 6.70 4.67
CA LEU A 131 5.56 7.81 3.77
C LEU A 131 4.15 7.62 3.18
N LEU A 132 3.74 6.39 2.89
CA LEU A 132 2.39 6.11 2.37
C LEU A 132 1.25 6.66 3.25
N THR A 133 1.46 6.78 4.56
CA THR A 133 0.45 7.27 5.50
C THR A 133 0.04 8.72 5.21
N VAL A 134 0.95 9.54 4.69
CA VAL A 134 0.72 10.97 4.36
C VAL A 134 0.33 11.18 2.89
N LEU A 135 0.50 10.16 2.05
CA LEU A 135 0.19 10.19 0.63
C LEU A 135 -1.25 9.77 0.31
N LYS A 136 -2.08 9.54 1.34
CA LYS A 136 -3.46 9.12 1.17
C LYS A 136 -4.23 10.04 0.21
N GLY A 137 -4.90 9.44 -0.76
CA GLY A 137 -5.66 10.09 -1.82
C GLY A 137 -4.85 10.67 -2.99
N VAL A 138 -3.51 10.57 -2.98
CA VAL A 138 -2.65 10.95 -4.12
C VAL A 138 -1.68 9.84 -4.53
N GLU A 139 -1.87 8.63 -4.03
CA GLU A 139 -1.02 7.46 -4.24
C GLU A 139 -0.72 7.23 -5.72
N VAL A 140 -1.77 7.22 -6.56
CA VAL A 140 -1.63 7.03 -8.00
C VAL A 140 -0.83 8.16 -8.66
N ALA A 141 -1.10 9.42 -8.27
CA ALA A 141 -0.34 10.56 -8.80
C ALA A 141 1.13 10.51 -8.39
N VAL A 142 1.40 10.08 -7.15
CA VAL A 142 2.75 9.94 -6.61
C VAL A 142 3.53 8.88 -7.39
N GLY A 143 3.05 7.65 -7.49
CA GLY A 143 3.81 6.61 -8.20
C GLY A 143 3.92 6.87 -9.71
N ARG A 144 2.97 7.60 -10.31
CA ARG A 144 3.10 8.04 -11.71
C ARG A 144 4.30 8.97 -11.89
N ARG A 145 4.47 9.94 -10.98
CA ARG A 145 5.51 10.99 -11.03
C ARG A 145 6.83 10.61 -10.36
N LEU A 146 6.82 9.67 -9.41
CA LEU A 146 7.98 9.20 -8.65
C LEU A 146 8.07 7.67 -8.80
N PRO A 147 8.72 7.16 -9.88
CA PRO A 147 8.76 5.75 -10.22
C PRO A 147 9.30 4.85 -9.12
N VAL A 148 10.24 5.37 -8.31
CA VAL A 148 10.83 4.66 -7.17
C VAL A 148 9.78 4.23 -6.13
N LEU A 149 8.62 4.89 -6.08
CA LEU A 149 7.53 4.58 -5.15
C LEU A 149 6.46 3.64 -5.75
N ARG A 150 6.55 3.25 -7.04
CA ARG A 150 5.52 2.44 -7.69
C ARG A 150 5.31 1.09 -7.02
N GLU A 151 6.39 0.41 -6.68
CA GLU A 151 6.31 -0.94 -6.09
C GLU A 151 5.65 -0.92 -4.70
N VAL A 152 6.08 0.01 -3.83
CA VAL A 152 5.51 0.16 -2.49
C VAL A 152 4.05 0.61 -2.55
N ILE A 153 3.69 1.52 -3.45
CA ILE A 153 2.31 1.99 -3.63
C ILE A 153 1.43 0.89 -4.22
N ALA A 154 1.90 0.17 -5.24
CA ALA A 154 1.17 -0.95 -5.84
C ALA A 154 0.86 -2.03 -4.82
N THR A 155 1.84 -2.36 -3.97
CA THR A 155 1.68 -3.32 -2.88
C THR A 155 0.65 -2.84 -1.86
N HIS A 156 0.69 -1.56 -1.49
CA HIS A 156 -0.27 -0.96 -0.57
C HIS A 156 -1.71 -0.97 -1.11
N LEU A 157 -1.93 -0.45 -2.32
CA LEU A 157 -3.25 -0.44 -2.97
C LEU A 157 -3.81 -1.86 -3.11
N THR A 158 -2.95 -2.82 -3.44
CA THR A 158 -3.34 -4.23 -3.55
C THR A 158 -3.75 -4.81 -2.20
N ALA A 159 -3.01 -4.51 -1.13
CA ALA A 159 -3.35 -4.95 0.23
C ALA A 159 -4.70 -4.36 0.70
N GLU A 160 -4.94 -3.07 0.46
CA GLU A 160 -6.22 -2.41 0.80
C GLU A 160 -7.40 -2.99 0.03
N ALA A 161 -7.24 -3.21 -1.29
CA ALA A 161 -8.25 -3.84 -2.12
C ALA A 161 -8.55 -5.26 -1.63
N SER A 162 -7.51 -6.04 -1.30
CA SER A 162 -7.65 -7.40 -0.79
C SER A 162 -8.41 -7.45 0.54
N MET A 163 -8.11 -6.51 1.45
CA MET A 163 -8.85 -6.36 2.71
C MET A 163 -10.30 -5.93 2.49
N SER A 164 -10.58 -5.14 1.46
CA SER A 164 -11.95 -4.74 1.12
C SER A 164 -12.75 -5.93 0.55
N SER A 165 -12.15 -6.71 -0.36
CA SER A 165 -12.75 -7.95 -0.87
C SER A 165 -13.01 -8.96 0.25
N LEU A 166 -12.07 -9.12 1.20
CA LEU A 166 -12.23 -9.93 2.41
C LEU A 166 -13.47 -9.51 3.20
N ARG A 167 -13.61 -8.21 3.52
CA ARG A 167 -14.73 -7.69 4.30
C ARG A 167 -16.07 -7.94 3.62
N ILE A 168 -16.15 -7.72 2.31
CA ILE A 168 -17.37 -7.96 1.52
C ILE A 168 -17.74 -9.45 1.52
N ALA A 169 -16.76 -10.33 1.29
CA ALA A 169 -16.98 -11.78 1.30
C ALA A 169 -17.45 -12.28 2.67
N VAL A 170 -16.82 -11.79 3.75
CA VAL A 170 -17.19 -12.12 5.14
C VAL A 170 -18.60 -11.62 5.47
N ALA A 171 -18.91 -10.36 5.14
CA ALA A 171 -20.22 -9.77 5.38
C ALA A 171 -21.33 -10.56 4.67
N SER A 172 -21.09 -10.95 3.42
CA SER A 172 -22.08 -11.68 2.62
C SER A 172 -22.26 -13.11 3.15
N ALA A 173 -21.18 -13.79 3.54
CA ALA A 173 -21.27 -15.10 4.19
C ALA A 173 -22.08 -15.05 5.50
N LEU A 174 -22.01 -13.97 6.27
CA LEU A 174 -22.81 -13.82 7.49
C LEU A 174 -24.31 -13.75 7.18
N VAL A 175 -24.70 -13.10 6.08
CA VAL A 175 -26.10 -12.99 5.62
C VAL A 175 -26.62 -14.35 5.14
N ASP A 176 -25.80 -15.10 4.40
CA ASP A 176 -26.16 -16.43 3.87
C ASP A 176 -26.48 -17.47 4.97
N HIS A 177 -25.98 -17.28 6.19
CA HIS A 177 -26.19 -18.17 7.33
C HIS A 177 -27.42 -17.82 8.20
N VAL A 178 -28.23 -16.82 7.82
CA VAL A 178 -29.49 -16.48 8.52
C VAL A 178 -30.64 -17.33 7.95
N PRO A 179 -31.23 -18.29 8.72
CA PRO A 179 -32.14 -19.33 8.19
C PRO A 179 -33.41 -18.82 7.52
N VAL A 180 -33.88 -17.62 7.87
CA VAL A 180 -35.13 -17.02 7.35
C VAL A 180 -34.89 -16.15 6.11
N LEU A 181 -33.67 -15.61 5.92
CA LEU A 181 -33.33 -14.76 4.77
C LEU A 181 -32.64 -15.52 3.62
N GLY A 182 -32.00 -16.67 3.89
CA GLY A 182 -31.09 -17.33 2.95
C GLY A 182 -31.71 -17.87 1.65
N VAL A 183 -33.01 -18.20 1.60
CA VAL A 183 -33.60 -18.87 0.43
C VAL A 183 -33.94 -17.91 -0.72
N VAL A 184 -34.33 -16.66 -0.41
CA VAL A 184 -34.70 -15.64 -1.41
C VAL A 184 -33.58 -14.61 -1.61
N LEU A 185 -32.80 -14.31 -0.56
CA LEU A 185 -31.74 -13.29 -0.63
C LEU A 185 -30.34 -13.89 -0.86
N GLY A 186 -30.10 -15.18 -0.59
CA GLY A 186 -28.76 -15.79 -0.73
C GLY A 186 -28.23 -15.84 -2.17
N THR A 187 -29.09 -16.09 -3.16
CA THR A 187 -28.69 -16.08 -4.58
C THR A 187 -28.46 -14.67 -5.11
N VAL A 188 -29.20 -13.67 -4.61
CA VAL A 188 -29.04 -12.25 -4.95
C VAL A 188 -27.82 -11.65 -4.22
N ALA A 189 -27.59 -12.03 -2.97
CA ALA A 189 -26.46 -11.60 -2.16
C ALA A 189 -25.13 -12.22 -2.64
N SER A 190 -25.11 -13.51 -3.00
CA SER A 190 -23.95 -14.18 -3.60
C SER A 190 -23.65 -13.71 -5.04
N ALA A 191 -24.62 -13.13 -5.74
CA ALA A 191 -24.34 -12.42 -6.99
C ALA A 191 -23.77 -11.02 -6.69
N GLY A 192 -24.30 -10.34 -5.67
CA GLY A 192 -23.88 -9.02 -5.24
C GLY A 192 -22.43 -8.95 -4.73
N ASP A 193 -21.99 -9.92 -3.94
CA ASP A 193 -20.62 -9.95 -3.41
C ASP A 193 -19.58 -10.22 -4.49
N THR A 194 -19.88 -11.13 -5.42
CA THR A 194 -19.06 -11.43 -6.59
C THR A 194 -18.91 -10.20 -7.47
N LEU A 195 -20.01 -9.50 -7.77
CA LEU A 195 -19.98 -8.25 -8.55
C LEU A 195 -19.17 -7.16 -7.84
N ALA A 196 -19.34 -7.00 -6.52
CA ALA A 196 -18.61 -6.01 -5.75
C ALA A 196 -17.10 -6.30 -5.69
N ILE A 197 -16.71 -7.56 -5.45
CA ILE A 197 -15.30 -7.99 -5.47
C ILE A 197 -14.68 -7.79 -6.85
N THR A 198 -15.41 -8.16 -7.92
CA THR A 198 -14.95 -7.91 -9.30
C THR A 198 -14.78 -6.41 -9.57
N GLY A 199 -15.69 -5.57 -9.08
CA GLY A 199 -15.56 -4.11 -9.18
C GLY A 199 -14.30 -3.58 -8.49
N ILE A 200 -13.99 -4.07 -7.27
CA ILE A 200 -12.75 -3.73 -6.55
C ILE A 200 -11.52 -4.15 -7.35
N GLN A 201 -11.50 -5.37 -7.88
CA GLN A 201 -10.37 -5.88 -8.66
C GLN A 201 -10.17 -5.09 -9.96
N ALA A 202 -11.24 -4.77 -10.69
CA ALA A 202 -11.17 -3.94 -11.89
C ALA A 202 -10.64 -2.54 -11.56
N PHE A 203 -11.16 -1.91 -10.50
CA PHE A 203 -10.69 -0.59 -10.07
C PHE A 203 -9.21 -0.63 -9.65
N LEU A 204 -8.77 -1.66 -8.93
CA LEU A 204 -7.37 -1.88 -8.58
C LEU A 204 -6.49 -1.95 -9.83
N LEU A 205 -6.87 -2.76 -10.83
CA LEU A 205 -6.12 -2.88 -12.09
C LEU A 205 -5.97 -1.53 -12.81
N LEU A 206 -7.03 -0.71 -12.84
CA LEU A 206 -6.97 0.64 -13.40
C LEU A 206 -6.01 1.56 -12.63
N GLN A 207 -6.02 1.48 -11.29
CA GLN A 207 -5.09 2.24 -10.46
C GLN A 207 -3.64 1.82 -10.71
N ILE A 208 -3.37 0.51 -10.79
CA ILE A 208 -2.03 0.00 -11.11
C ILE A 208 -1.61 0.46 -12.51
N ALA A 209 -2.46 0.36 -13.53
CA ALA A 209 -2.14 0.88 -14.86
C ALA A 209 -1.78 2.37 -14.84
N ALA A 210 -2.59 3.19 -14.14
CA ALA A 210 -2.34 4.62 -13.98
C ALA A 210 -1.04 4.94 -13.25
N LEU A 211 -0.71 4.15 -12.22
CA LEU A 211 0.51 4.23 -11.42
C LEU A 211 1.77 4.02 -12.28
N TYR A 212 1.71 3.12 -13.26
CA TYR A 212 2.80 2.84 -14.19
C TYR A 212 2.80 3.75 -15.44
N GLY A 213 1.96 4.78 -15.47
CA GLY A 213 2.00 5.80 -16.53
C GLY A 213 1.00 5.59 -17.66
N HIS A 214 0.21 4.52 -17.63
CA HIS A 214 -0.84 4.28 -18.64
C HIS A 214 -2.10 5.09 -18.33
N ASP A 215 -2.92 5.34 -19.34
CA ASP A 215 -4.23 5.95 -19.12
C ASP A 215 -5.21 4.88 -18.60
N PRO A 216 -5.94 5.14 -17.49
CA PRO A 216 -6.82 4.17 -16.86
C PRO A 216 -8.16 4.08 -17.61
N ASP A 217 -8.19 3.26 -18.66
CA ASP A 217 -9.40 2.95 -19.45
C ASP A 217 -9.76 1.45 -19.43
N LEU A 218 -10.94 1.12 -19.96
CA LEU A 218 -11.42 -0.26 -20.04
C LEU A 218 -10.58 -1.14 -20.97
N THR A 219 -9.86 -0.55 -21.92
CA THR A 219 -8.95 -1.29 -22.82
C THR A 219 -7.81 -1.92 -22.01
N ARG A 220 -7.30 -1.22 -20.99
CA ARG A 220 -6.27 -1.77 -20.07
C ARG A 220 -6.75 -2.97 -19.27
N LEU A 221 -8.03 -3.02 -18.92
CA LEU A 221 -8.59 -4.24 -18.30
C LEU A 221 -8.49 -5.43 -19.25
N GLY A 222 -8.74 -5.23 -20.55
CA GLY A 222 -8.58 -6.25 -21.58
C GLY A 222 -7.15 -6.76 -21.72
N GLU A 223 -6.14 -5.93 -21.44
CA GLU A 223 -4.72 -6.34 -21.44
C GLU A 223 -4.33 -7.10 -20.17
N LEU A 224 -4.81 -6.67 -19.01
CA LEU A 224 -4.42 -7.23 -17.72
C LEU A 224 -5.19 -8.50 -17.33
N VAL A 225 -6.45 -8.63 -17.78
CA VAL A 225 -7.27 -9.81 -17.47
C VAL A 225 -6.62 -11.10 -17.99
N PRO A 226 -6.12 -11.19 -19.23
CA PRO A 226 -5.39 -12.37 -19.71
C PRO A 226 -4.06 -12.59 -18.98
N VAL A 227 -3.35 -11.52 -18.60
CA VAL A 227 -2.08 -11.59 -17.85
C VAL A 227 -2.29 -12.27 -16.50
N VAL A 228 -3.31 -11.84 -15.77
CA VAL A 228 -3.66 -12.41 -14.46
C VAL A 228 -4.33 -13.78 -14.61
N GLY A 229 -5.28 -13.91 -15.53
CA GLY A 229 -6.06 -15.12 -15.77
C GLY A 229 -5.25 -16.27 -16.39
N GLY A 230 -4.27 -15.96 -17.24
CA GLY A 230 -3.35 -16.93 -17.84
C GLY A 230 -2.29 -17.43 -16.87
N GLY A 231 -1.89 -16.59 -15.89
CA GLY A 231 -0.97 -16.97 -14.81
C GLY A 231 -1.63 -17.85 -13.75
N PHE A 232 -2.79 -17.47 -13.21
CA PHE A 232 -3.44 -18.21 -12.11
C PHE A 232 -4.38 -19.34 -12.58
N GLY A 233 -5.01 -19.17 -13.74
CA GLY A 233 -5.97 -20.11 -14.33
C GLY A 233 -7.38 -19.95 -13.73
N TRP A 234 -8.32 -19.43 -14.54
CA TRP A 234 -9.73 -19.27 -14.14
C TRP A 234 -10.38 -20.59 -13.69
N ARG A 235 -9.93 -21.71 -14.26
CA ARG A 235 -10.36 -23.06 -13.89
C ARG A 235 -9.89 -23.50 -12.51
N ALA A 236 -8.72 -23.06 -12.06
CA ALA A 236 -8.22 -23.37 -10.73
C ALA A 236 -9.06 -22.65 -9.68
N LEU A 237 -9.32 -21.36 -9.90
CA LEU A 237 -10.21 -20.56 -9.04
C LEU A 237 -11.62 -21.16 -9.01
N ALA A 238 -12.21 -21.46 -10.19
CA ALA A 238 -13.53 -22.04 -10.28
C ALA A 238 -13.64 -23.39 -9.58
N ARG A 239 -12.61 -24.24 -9.68
CA ARG A 239 -12.56 -25.52 -8.95
C ARG A 239 -12.49 -25.36 -7.44
N GLU A 240 -11.77 -24.35 -6.96
CA GLU A 240 -11.66 -24.08 -5.53
C GLU A 240 -12.96 -23.51 -4.97
N LEU A 241 -13.63 -22.66 -5.76
CA LEU A 241 -14.98 -22.18 -5.46
C LEU A 241 -16.03 -23.29 -5.56
N SER A 242 -15.94 -24.21 -6.53
CA SER A 242 -16.91 -25.29 -6.74
C SER A 242 -16.72 -26.50 -5.83
N GLY A 243 -15.48 -26.73 -5.36
CA GLY A 243 -15.17 -27.76 -4.36
C GLY A 243 -15.63 -27.39 -2.95
N PHE A 244 -16.24 -26.21 -2.79
CA PHE A 244 -16.70 -25.69 -1.51
C PHE A 244 -18.13 -26.16 -1.22
N ILE A 245 -18.25 -27.05 -0.24
CA ILE A 245 -19.51 -27.45 0.39
C ILE A 245 -19.97 -26.29 1.31
N PRO A 246 -21.27 -25.96 1.42
CA PRO A 246 -21.81 -24.83 2.22
C PRO A 246 -21.43 -24.81 3.73
N VAL A 247 -20.68 -25.81 4.21
CA VAL A 247 -20.22 -25.96 5.61
C VAL A 247 -18.86 -25.28 5.87
N ALA A 248 -18.11 -24.91 4.83
CA ALA A 248 -16.71 -24.51 4.98
C ALA A 248 -16.50 -23.04 5.41
N GLY A 249 -17.30 -22.50 6.34
CA GLY A 249 -16.97 -21.35 7.20
C GLY A 249 -16.62 -19.99 6.55
N ILE A 250 -17.17 -18.91 7.13
CA ILE A 250 -16.93 -17.50 6.77
C ILE A 250 -15.44 -17.16 6.57
N LEU A 251 -14.53 -17.76 7.35
CA LEU A 251 -13.09 -17.53 7.29
C LEU A 251 -12.45 -17.99 5.96
N ILE A 252 -12.90 -19.11 5.39
CA ILE A 252 -12.32 -19.63 4.14
C ILE A 252 -12.78 -18.78 2.96
N LYS A 253 -14.08 -18.45 2.88
CA LYS A 253 -14.62 -17.55 1.83
C LYS A 253 -13.88 -16.21 1.84
N GLY A 254 -13.69 -15.64 3.04
CA GLY A 254 -12.89 -14.45 3.23
C GLY A 254 -11.45 -14.60 2.73
N GLY A 255 -10.77 -15.69 3.10
CA GLY A 255 -9.40 -15.98 2.68
C GLY A 255 -9.22 -16.09 1.17
N ILE A 256 -10.17 -16.72 0.46
CA ILE A 256 -10.15 -16.82 -1.01
C ILE A 256 -10.30 -15.42 -1.65
N ALA A 257 -11.26 -14.61 -1.18
CA ALA A 257 -11.48 -13.27 -1.71
C ALA A 257 -10.26 -12.34 -1.49
N TYR A 258 -9.63 -12.44 -0.33
CA TYR A 258 -8.37 -11.75 -0.03
C TYR A 258 -7.26 -12.18 -0.98
N ALA A 259 -6.96 -13.49 -1.01
CA ALA A 259 -5.84 -14.04 -1.77
C ALA A 259 -5.99 -13.82 -3.29
N GLY A 260 -7.20 -14.00 -3.82
CA GLY A 260 -7.49 -13.77 -5.23
C GLY A 260 -7.24 -12.31 -5.63
N THR A 261 -7.70 -11.36 -4.82
CA THR A 261 -7.49 -9.92 -5.07
C THR A 261 -6.01 -9.54 -4.97
N LEU A 262 -5.28 -10.14 -4.02
CA LEU A 262 -3.85 -9.88 -3.83
C LEU A 262 -3.05 -10.32 -5.06
N VAL A 263 -3.33 -11.52 -5.55
CA VAL A 263 -2.68 -12.07 -6.76
C VAL A 263 -3.01 -11.24 -8.01
N VAL A 264 -4.24 -10.74 -8.14
CA VAL A 264 -4.64 -9.85 -9.25
C VAL A 264 -3.78 -8.58 -9.25
N GLY A 265 -3.70 -7.88 -8.11
CA GLY A 265 -2.96 -6.63 -8.01
C GLY A 265 -1.44 -6.80 -8.20
N GLN A 266 -0.85 -7.77 -7.50
CA GLN A 266 0.58 -8.06 -7.59
C GLN A 266 0.97 -8.57 -8.98
N GLY A 267 0.13 -9.41 -9.60
CA GLY A 267 0.36 -9.88 -10.96
C GLY A 267 0.37 -8.75 -12.00
N ALA A 268 -0.54 -7.79 -11.86
CA ALA A 268 -0.57 -6.61 -12.71
C ALA A 268 0.65 -5.68 -12.50
N ALA A 269 1.02 -5.43 -11.24
CA ALA A 269 2.21 -4.65 -10.92
C ALA A 269 3.49 -5.31 -11.49
N TYR A 270 3.63 -6.62 -11.30
CA TYR A 270 4.73 -7.40 -11.86
C TYR A 270 4.78 -7.32 -13.40
N TYR A 271 3.62 -7.41 -14.06
CA TYR A 271 3.56 -7.29 -15.52
C TYR A 271 4.08 -5.96 -16.03
N TYR A 272 3.66 -4.85 -15.43
CA TYR A 272 4.15 -3.53 -15.82
C TYR A 272 5.62 -3.31 -15.45
N GLN A 273 6.08 -3.84 -14.32
CA GLN A 273 7.47 -3.71 -13.88
C GLN A 273 8.43 -4.53 -14.75
N GLN A 274 8.07 -5.77 -15.08
CA GLN A 274 8.95 -6.75 -15.72
C GLN A 274 8.68 -6.91 -17.23
N GLY A 275 7.63 -6.28 -17.76
CA GLY A 275 7.20 -6.41 -19.15
C GLY A 275 6.67 -7.81 -19.51
N ARG A 276 6.44 -8.67 -18.53
CA ARG A 276 5.99 -10.06 -18.72
C ARG A 276 5.09 -10.55 -17.58
N PRO A 277 4.13 -11.45 -17.83
CA PRO A 277 3.29 -12.01 -16.77
C PRO A 277 4.11 -12.85 -15.78
N MET A 278 3.65 -12.91 -14.53
CA MET A 278 4.15 -13.89 -13.57
C MET A 278 3.89 -15.31 -14.08
N SER A 279 4.81 -16.24 -13.80
CA SER A 279 4.58 -17.66 -14.09
C SER A 279 3.48 -18.24 -13.21
N ALA A 280 2.83 -19.31 -13.68
CA ALA A 280 1.78 -19.97 -12.90
C ALA A 280 2.25 -20.48 -11.53
N ARG A 281 3.52 -20.90 -11.43
CA ARG A 281 4.12 -21.31 -10.16
C ARG A 281 4.25 -20.13 -9.19
N GLN A 282 4.70 -18.97 -9.65
CA GLN A 282 4.81 -17.76 -8.82
C GLN A 282 3.43 -17.28 -8.35
N MET A 283 2.44 -17.27 -9.25
CA MET A 283 1.07 -16.88 -8.91
C MET A 283 0.44 -17.82 -7.87
N ARG A 284 0.63 -19.15 -8.04
CA ARG A 284 0.12 -20.13 -7.06
C ARG A 284 0.79 -19.96 -5.71
N HIS A 285 2.11 -19.78 -5.66
CA HIS A 285 2.82 -19.56 -4.41
C HIS A 285 2.28 -18.34 -3.66
N LEU A 286 2.17 -17.21 -4.37
CA LEU A 286 1.65 -15.97 -3.81
C LEU A 286 0.20 -16.14 -3.30
N TYR A 287 -0.64 -16.89 -4.02
CA TYR A 287 -2.00 -17.20 -3.61
C TYR A 287 -2.05 -17.98 -2.30
N GLU A 288 -1.29 -19.08 -2.20
CA GLU A 288 -1.29 -19.92 -1.00
C GLU A 288 -0.77 -19.15 0.22
N GLU A 289 0.30 -18.37 0.07
CA GLU A 289 0.81 -17.50 1.13
C GLU A 289 -0.21 -16.46 1.57
N ALA A 290 -0.86 -15.78 0.61
CA ALA A 290 -1.90 -14.79 0.92
C ALA A 290 -3.11 -15.41 1.62
N ARG A 291 -3.54 -16.60 1.18
CA ARG A 291 -4.64 -17.33 1.78
C ARG A 291 -4.31 -17.77 3.21
N ALA A 292 -3.12 -18.33 3.43
CA ALA A 292 -2.66 -18.73 4.76
C ALA A 292 -2.65 -17.55 5.73
N ARG A 293 -2.10 -16.40 5.31
CA ARG A 293 -2.12 -15.15 6.09
C ARG A 293 -3.54 -14.71 6.44
N ALA A 294 -4.47 -14.72 5.48
CA ALA A 294 -5.85 -14.31 5.73
C ALA A 294 -6.57 -15.23 6.74
N VAL A 295 -6.33 -16.54 6.65
CA VAL A 295 -6.88 -17.52 7.61
C VAL A 295 -6.29 -17.31 9.01
N GLU A 296 -4.99 -17.06 9.11
CA GLU A 296 -4.31 -16.77 10.38
C GLU A 296 -4.86 -15.49 11.03
N MET A 297 -4.95 -14.39 10.28
CA MET A 297 -5.57 -13.14 10.74
C MET A 297 -7.00 -13.36 11.26
N GLY A 298 -7.78 -14.19 10.55
CA GLY A 298 -9.13 -14.54 10.96
C GLY A 298 -9.19 -15.35 12.26
N ARG A 299 -8.28 -16.32 12.43
CA ARG A 299 -8.16 -17.12 13.66
C ARG A 299 -7.76 -16.26 14.86
N ASP A 300 -6.82 -15.36 14.69
CA ASP A 300 -6.37 -14.43 15.73
C ASP A 300 -7.49 -13.52 16.19
N LEU A 301 -8.28 -12.99 15.26
CA LEU A 301 -9.44 -12.16 15.58
C LEU A 301 -10.49 -12.94 16.39
N VAL A 302 -10.81 -14.18 15.97
CA VAL A 302 -11.73 -15.06 16.72
C VAL A 302 -11.18 -15.40 18.11
N GLY A 303 -9.87 -15.66 18.21
CA GLY A 303 -9.20 -15.94 19.48
C GLY A 303 -9.27 -14.78 20.47
N ARG A 304 -9.09 -13.54 20.00
CA ARG A 304 -9.22 -12.32 20.82
C ARG A 304 -10.65 -12.07 21.30
N LEU A 305 -11.64 -12.50 20.52
CA LEU A 305 -13.06 -12.36 20.85
C LEU A 305 -13.59 -13.47 21.78
N ASN A 306 -12.81 -14.50 22.10
CA ASN A 306 -13.25 -15.63 22.91
C ASN A 306 -12.69 -15.56 24.35
N PRO A 307 -13.39 -14.94 25.32
CA PRO A 307 -12.89 -14.71 26.68
C PRO A 307 -12.69 -15.98 27.53
N LYS A 308 -13.10 -17.16 27.04
CA LYS A 308 -13.19 -18.41 27.83
C LYS A 308 -11.86 -19.12 28.13
N LYS A 309 -10.71 -18.59 27.69
CA LYS A 309 -9.37 -19.15 28.01
C LYS A 309 -8.61 -18.42 29.13
N ARG A 310 -9.16 -17.35 29.72
CA ARG A 310 -8.49 -16.56 30.78
C ARG A 310 -8.91 -16.87 32.23
N GLY A 311 -9.85 -17.79 32.45
CA GLY A 311 -10.41 -18.09 33.79
C GLY A 311 -10.29 -19.53 34.26
N GLY A 312 -9.35 -20.32 33.70
CA GLY A 312 -9.25 -21.77 33.94
C GLY A 312 -8.00 -22.20 34.69
N SER A 313 -7.55 -21.46 35.71
CA SER A 313 -6.60 -21.98 36.71
C SER A 313 -6.77 -21.17 38.00
N GLY A 314 -7.47 -21.75 38.97
CA GLY A 314 -7.66 -21.14 40.28
C GLY A 314 -8.87 -21.69 41.01
N GLY A 315 -8.66 -22.71 41.84
CA GLY A 315 -9.55 -23.05 42.94
C GLY A 315 -10.31 -24.36 42.80
N GLY A 316 -9.61 -25.47 42.96
CA GLY A 316 -10.21 -26.78 43.24
C GLY A 316 -9.60 -27.40 44.49
N ARG A 317 -10.48 -27.66 45.47
CA ARG A 317 -10.36 -28.46 46.72
C ARG A 317 -9.81 -27.71 47.93
N ALA A 318 -10.67 -27.39 48.90
CA ALA A 318 -11.37 -28.26 49.88
C ALA A 318 -10.43 -28.68 51.01
#